data_AF-A0A1H7I5P7-F1
#
_entry.id   AF-A0A1H7I5P7-F1
#
_cell.length_a   1.000
_cell.length_b   1.000
_cell.length_c   1.000
_cell.angle_alpha   90.00
_cell.angle_beta   90.00
_cell.angle_gamma   90.00
#
_symmetry.space_group_name_H-M   'P 1'
#
loop_
_entity.id
_entity.type
_entity.pdbx_description
1 polymer ?
#
loop_
_entity_poly.entity_id
_entity_poly.type
_entity_poly.pdbx_seq_one_letter_code
_entity_poly.pdbx_strand_id
1 'polypeptide(L)'
;MIRLRQALQILPIVILLTGCSTVPTLSTLPENQPSPCPPSEVVVSGQMDDMMQYYDSLRKQSSPELIKVYDRVKQNFGQNKSDANRIRLVLLLILPNTSFRDVPSALHLLNEWPRDPKPANNNHNNNLQSFRNLLAALLAEQQRLSNSMDESSHKLKEEQKRADTLQHQIDAIKSMEKNLILIEP
;
A
#
# COMPACT_ATOMS: atom_id res chain seq x y z
N MET A 1 18.31 35.14 -27.30
CA MET A 1 19.22 34.06 -27.74
C MET A 1 18.61 32.72 -27.29
N ILE A 2 17.46 32.28 -27.81
CA ILE A 2 17.29 31.54 -29.08
C ILE A 2 18.38 30.46 -29.26
N ARG A 3 18.01 29.23 -28.88
CA ARG A 3 18.19 27.96 -29.61
C ARG A 3 19.52 27.77 -30.37
N LEU A 4 20.42 26.95 -29.82
CA LEU A 4 21.36 26.05 -30.55
C LEU A 4 22.18 25.31 -29.48
N ARG A 5 21.93 24.05 -29.14
CA ARG A 5 22.50 22.85 -29.79
C ARG A 5 21.85 21.65 -29.09
N GLN A 6 20.70 21.18 -29.55
CA GLN A 6 20.57 19.94 -30.34
C GLN A 6 21.87 19.18 -30.65
N ALA A 7 21.69 17.86 -30.50
CA ALA A 7 22.42 16.75 -31.11
C ALA A 7 23.65 16.22 -30.36
N LEU A 8 23.77 14.89 -30.43
CA LEU A 8 24.84 14.01 -29.92
C LEU A 8 24.75 13.73 -28.40
N GLN A 9 24.47 12.52 -27.89
CA GLN A 9 24.57 11.19 -28.47
C GLN A 9 23.55 10.24 -27.83
N ILE A 10 22.74 9.63 -28.67
CA ILE A 10 22.19 8.29 -28.45
C ILE A 10 23.37 7.34 -28.63
N LEU A 11 23.73 6.57 -27.60
CA LEU A 11 24.54 5.37 -27.76
C LEU A 11 23.82 4.18 -27.12
N PRO A 12 23.39 3.18 -27.92
CA PRO A 12 22.74 1.99 -27.42
C PRO A 12 23.80 1.03 -26.87
N ILE A 13 23.65 0.57 -25.63
CA ILE A 13 24.43 -0.58 -25.13
C ILE A 13 23.68 -1.85 -25.51
N VAL A 14 24.25 -2.49 -26.53
CA VAL A 14 23.89 -3.78 -27.07
C VAL A 14 24.15 -4.89 -26.05
N ILE A 15 23.16 -5.77 -25.99
CA ILE A 15 23.07 -7.11 -25.40
C ILE A 15 24.40 -7.88 -25.43
N LEU A 16 24.80 -8.41 -24.27
CA LEU A 16 25.66 -9.60 -24.16
C LEU A 16 24.99 -10.58 -23.18
N LEU A 17 24.08 -11.41 -23.72
CA LEU A 17 23.74 -12.70 -23.13
C LEU A 17 24.72 -13.74 -23.68
N THR A 18 25.71 -14.15 -22.90
CA THR A 18 26.40 -15.43 -23.05
C THR A 18 27.15 -15.74 -21.75
N GLY A 19 26.82 -16.88 -21.13
CA GLY A 19 27.48 -17.34 -19.92
C GLY A 19 26.82 -18.59 -19.35
N CYS A 20 26.84 -19.67 -20.14
CA CYS A 20 26.50 -21.02 -19.70
C CYS A 20 27.40 -21.41 -18.51
N SER A 21 26.80 -21.70 -17.35
CA SER A 21 27.50 -22.50 -16.34
C SER A 21 27.26 -23.97 -16.64
N THR A 22 28.33 -24.59 -17.14
CA THR A 22 28.48 -26.03 -17.35
C THR A 22 28.45 -26.76 -16.01
N VAL A 23 27.42 -27.59 -15.80
CA VAL A 23 27.36 -28.56 -14.70
C VAL A 23 28.37 -29.67 -14.99
N PRO A 24 29.20 -30.12 -14.01
CA PRO A 24 30.11 -31.22 -14.23
C PRO A 24 29.32 -32.52 -14.43
N THR A 25 29.36 -33.06 -15.65
CA THR A 25 28.96 -34.43 -15.96
C THR A 25 30.06 -35.38 -15.48
N LEU A 26 29.78 -36.15 -14.44
CA LEU A 26 30.50 -37.40 -14.19
C LEU A 26 29.57 -38.55 -14.60
N SER A 27 29.78 -39.07 -15.81
CA SER A 27 29.19 -40.33 -16.23
C SER A 27 29.97 -41.48 -15.60
N THR A 28 29.30 -42.44 -14.96
CA THR A 28 29.42 -43.88 -15.25
C THR A 28 28.23 -44.64 -14.62
N LEU A 29 27.49 -45.37 -15.46
CA LEU A 29 26.33 -46.26 -15.17
C LEU A 29 26.77 -47.54 -14.39
N PRO A 30 25.89 -48.38 -13.79
CA PRO A 30 24.83 -49.09 -14.54
C PRO A 30 23.46 -49.32 -13.86
N GLU A 31 22.42 -49.26 -14.69
CA GLU A 31 21.27 -50.19 -14.80
C GLU A 31 20.77 -50.93 -13.55
N ASN A 32 19.68 -50.43 -12.94
CA ASN A 32 18.39 -51.13 -12.73
C ASN A 32 17.55 -50.42 -11.65
N GLN A 33 16.40 -49.87 -12.06
CA GLN A 33 15.10 -49.86 -11.36
C GLN A 33 14.25 -48.65 -11.81
N PRO A 34 12.98 -48.86 -12.22
CA PRO A 34 12.05 -47.76 -12.37
C PRO A 34 11.59 -47.32 -10.97
N SER A 35 12.32 -46.38 -10.37
CA SER A 35 11.85 -45.68 -9.18
C SER A 35 10.65 -44.81 -9.57
N PRO A 36 9.50 -44.91 -8.88
CA PRO A 36 8.41 -43.98 -9.08
C PRO A 36 8.91 -42.59 -8.72
N CYS A 37 8.84 -41.64 -9.66
CA CYS A 37 8.95 -40.23 -9.34
C CYS A 37 8.00 -39.94 -8.16
N PRO A 38 8.47 -39.28 -7.08
CA PRO A 38 7.52 -38.77 -6.10
C PRO A 38 6.55 -37.87 -6.87
N PRO A 39 5.22 -38.04 -6.70
CA PRO A 39 4.28 -37.12 -7.32
C PRO A 39 4.70 -35.71 -6.90
N SER A 40 4.84 -34.80 -7.87
CA SER A 40 4.93 -33.38 -7.58
C SER A 40 3.83 -33.08 -6.58
N GLU A 41 4.21 -32.75 -5.34
CA GLU A 41 3.25 -32.36 -4.33
C GLU A 41 2.45 -31.23 -4.96
N VAL A 42 1.18 -31.52 -5.25
CA VAL A 42 0.19 -30.52 -5.54
C VAL A 42 0.12 -29.72 -4.25
N VAL A 43 0.90 -28.64 -4.18
CA VAL A 43 0.77 -27.65 -3.12
C VAL A 43 -0.66 -27.16 -3.25
N VAL A 44 -1.53 -27.70 -2.39
CA VAL A 44 -2.88 -27.18 -2.22
C VAL A 44 -2.67 -25.76 -1.72
N SER A 45 -2.77 -24.77 -2.63
CA SER A 45 -2.60 -23.37 -2.28
C SER A 45 -3.50 -23.06 -1.10
N GLY A 46 -2.90 -22.57 -0.02
CA GLY A 46 -3.64 -22.25 1.18
C GLY A 46 -4.55 -21.04 0.94
N GLN A 47 -5.54 -20.84 1.82
CA GLN A 47 -6.40 -19.64 1.78
C GLN A 47 -5.58 -18.33 1.78
N MET A 48 -4.39 -18.32 2.40
CA MET A 48 -3.48 -17.18 2.37
C MET A 48 -2.88 -16.92 0.98
N ASP A 49 -2.50 -17.98 0.27
CA ASP A 49 -1.91 -17.86 -1.07
C ASP A 49 -2.94 -17.28 -2.05
N ASP A 50 -4.21 -17.69 -1.95
CA ASP A 50 -5.32 -17.08 -2.72
C ASP A 50 -5.43 -15.58 -2.42
N MET A 51 -5.30 -15.17 -1.16
CA MET A 51 -5.38 -13.75 -0.78
C MET A 51 -4.21 -12.93 -1.30
N MET A 52 -2.99 -13.48 -1.25
CA MET A 52 -1.80 -12.81 -1.75
C MET A 52 -1.82 -12.70 -3.28
N GLN A 53 -2.25 -13.75 -3.96
CA GLN A 53 -2.43 -13.74 -5.42
C GLN A 53 -3.56 -12.77 -5.82
N TYR A 54 -4.65 -12.74 -5.06
CA TYR A 54 -5.74 -11.78 -5.26
C TYR A 54 -5.21 -10.35 -5.13
N TYR A 55 -4.44 -10.02 -4.09
CA TYR A 55 -3.85 -8.69 -3.94
C TYR A 55 -2.91 -8.32 -5.09
N ASP A 56 -2.05 -9.24 -5.53
CA ASP A 56 -1.18 -9.01 -6.69
C ASP A 56 -1.99 -8.74 -7.96
N SER A 57 -3.10 -9.46 -8.16
CA SER A 57 -3.99 -9.24 -9.29
C SER A 57 -4.65 -7.87 -9.26
N LEU A 58 -5.04 -7.36 -8.08
CA LEU A 58 -5.65 -6.04 -7.93
C LEU A 58 -4.71 -4.92 -8.38
N ARG A 59 -3.42 -5.00 -8.04
CA ARG A 59 -2.45 -3.95 -8.41
C ARG A 59 -2.22 -3.82 -9.91
N LYS A 60 -2.59 -4.84 -10.69
CA LYS A 60 -2.45 -4.88 -12.15
C LYS A 60 -3.68 -4.33 -12.89
N GLN A 61 -4.80 -4.11 -12.17
CA GLN A 61 -6.05 -3.61 -12.74
C GLN A 61 -5.98 -2.09 -12.96
N SER A 62 -6.70 -1.61 -13.96
CA SER A 62 -6.89 -0.17 -14.15
C SER A 62 -7.87 0.41 -13.12
N SER A 63 -7.82 1.72 -12.89
CA SER A 63 -8.75 2.43 -11.99
C SER A 63 -10.24 2.13 -12.25
N PRO A 64 -10.78 2.18 -13.50
CA PRO A 64 -12.18 1.88 -13.74
C PRO A 64 -12.53 0.40 -13.51
N GLU A 65 -11.59 -0.52 -13.72
CA GLU A 65 -11.79 -1.95 -13.41
C GLU A 65 -11.83 -2.16 -11.90
N LEU A 66 -10.94 -1.51 -11.14
CA LEU A 66 -10.91 -1.57 -9.70
C LEU A 66 -12.22 -1.11 -9.06
N ILE A 67 -12.89 -0.08 -9.60
CA ILE A 67 -14.20 0.36 -9.12
C ILE A 67 -15.25 -0.75 -9.30
N LYS A 68 -15.29 -1.40 -10.48
CA LYS A 68 -16.22 -2.52 -10.75
C LYS A 68 -15.94 -3.71 -9.82
N VAL A 69 -14.67 -4.00 -9.56
CA VAL A 69 -14.26 -5.07 -8.64
C VAL A 69 -14.69 -4.71 -7.21
N TYR A 70 -14.50 -3.46 -6.79
CA TYR A 70 -14.93 -2.97 -5.49
C TYR A 70 -16.44 -3.13 -5.29
N ASP A 71 -17.27 -2.68 -6.23
CA ASP A 71 -18.72 -2.77 -6.12
C ASP A 71 -19.19 -4.23 -6.03
N ARG A 72 -18.61 -5.12 -6.86
CA ARG A 72 -18.89 -6.56 -6.83
C ARG A 72 -18.52 -7.17 -5.48
N VAL A 73 -17.32 -6.89 -4.96
CA VAL A 73 -16.86 -7.47 -3.69
C VAL A 73 -17.67 -6.93 -2.52
N LYS A 74 -18.04 -5.65 -2.53
CA LYS A 74 -18.93 -5.05 -1.54
C LYS A 74 -20.31 -5.70 -1.56
N GLN A 75 -20.88 -5.93 -2.74
CA GLN A 75 -22.15 -6.65 -2.88
C GLN A 75 -22.05 -8.09 -2.36
N ASN A 76 -20.99 -8.82 -2.75
CA ASN A 76 -20.76 -10.19 -2.30
C ASN A 76 -20.61 -10.30 -0.78
N PHE A 77 -19.92 -9.34 -0.16
CA PHE A 77 -19.80 -9.28 1.30
C PHE A 77 -21.16 -8.99 1.98
N GLY A 78 -21.98 -8.11 1.38
CA GLY A 78 -23.33 -7.83 1.86
C GLY A 78 -24.24 -9.07 1.83
N GLN A 79 -24.09 -9.92 0.80
CA GLN A 79 -24.85 -11.16 0.66
C GLN A 79 -24.30 -12.30 1.54
N ASN A 80 -22.97 -12.40 1.65
CA ASN A 80 -22.28 -13.44 2.40
C ASN A 80 -21.08 -12.85 3.15
N LYS A 81 -21.21 -12.72 4.46
CA LYS A 81 -20.21 -12.16 5.38
C LYS A 81 -19.08 -13.15 5.73
N SER A 82 -18.74 -14.06 4.83
CA SER A 82 -17.61 -14.97 4.99
C SER A 82 -16.29 -14.23 5.19
N ASP A 83 -15.38 -14.89 5.89
CA ASP A 83 -14.01 -14.43 6.14
C ASP A 83 -13.26 -14.08 4.85
N ALA A 84 -13.38 -14.92 3.81
CA ALA A 84 -12.78 -14.66 2.51
C ALA A 84 -13.34 -13.38 1.85
N ASN A 85 -14.65 -13.16 1.89
CA ASN A 85 -15.25 -11.94 1.33
C ASN A 85 -14.85 -10.70 2.13
N ARG A 86 -14.75 -10.84 3.45
CA ARG A 86 -14.32 -9.77 4.36
C ARG A 86 -12.90 -9.31 4.05
N ILE A 87 -11.93 -10.24 3.95
CA ILE A 87 -10.54 -9.85 3.65
C ILE A 87 -10.39 -9.31 2.24
N ARG A 88 -11.11 -9.85 1.25
CA ARG A 88 -11.09 -9.30 -0.12
C ARG A 88 -11.56 -7.85 -0.15
N LEU A 89 -12.58 -7.52 0.63
CA LEU A 89 -13.05 -6.14 0.79
C LEU A 89 -12.03 -5.27 1.51
N VAL A 90 -11.44 -5.76 2.61
CA VAL A 90 -10.37 -5.06 3.34
C VAL A 90 -9.20 -4.74 2.40
N LEU A 91 -8.71 -5.72 1.63
CA LEU A 91 -7.59 -5.55 0.71
C LEU A 91 -7.85 -4.47 -0.35
N LEU A 92 -9.08 -4.35 -0.85
CA LEU A 92 -9.48 -3.26 -1.74
C LEU A 92 -9.48 -1.90 -1.04
N LEU A 93 -10.05 -1.83 0.17
CA LEU A 93 -10.18 -0.57 0.92
C LEU A 93 -8.83 0.03 1.34
N ILE A 94 -7.77 -0.78 1.43
CA ILE A 94 -6.42 -0.32 1.77
C ILE A 94 -5.57 0.04 0.54
N LEU A 95 -6.01 -0.26 -0.68
CA LEU A 95 -5.24 0.02 -1.89
C LEU A 95 -4.90 1.52 -1.98
N PRO A 96 -3.64 1.87 -2.26
CA PRO A 96 -3.26 3.27 -2.45
C PRO A 96 -3.85 3.84 -3.74
N ASN A 97 -4.04 5.15 -3.77
CA ASN A 97 -4.45 5.92 -4.97
C ASN A 97 -5.80 5.50 -5.59
N THR A 98 -6.70 4.91 -4.81
CA THR A 98 -8.08 4.63 -5.23
C THR A 98 -9.06 5.60 -4.57
N SER A 99 -10.14 5.93 -5.27
CA SER A 99 -11.19 6.83 -4.76
C SER A 99 -12.04 6.21 -3.66
N PHE A 100 -12.12 4.88 -3.63
CA PHE A 100 -12.88 4.11 -2.62
C PHE A 100 -12.01 3.68 -1.43
N ARG A 101 -10.75 4.16 -1.35
CA ARG A 101 -9.86 3.86 -0.22
C ARG A 101 -10.46 4.37 1.07
N ASP A 102 -10.61 3.50 2.06
CA ASP A 102 -11.18 3.83 3.37
C ASP A 102 -10.54 2.93 4.45
N VAL A 103 -9.46 3.42 5.04
CA VAL A 103 -8.71 2.73 6.09
C VAL A 103 -9.54 2.54 7.37
N PRO A 104 -10.31 3.54 7.87
CA PRO A 104 -11.23 3.34 8.99
C PRO A 104 -12.22 2.19 8.78
N SER A 105 -12.87 2.10 7.62
CA SER A 105 -13.79 1.00 7.31
C SER A 105 -13.06 -0.34 7.24
N ALA A 106 -11.86 -0.39 6.66
CA ALA A 106 -11.04 -1.59 6.64
C ALA A 106 -10.68 -2.09 8.05
N LEU A 107 -10.28 -1.17 8.94
CA LEU A 107 -10.01 -1.46 10.35
C LEU A 107 -11.25 -2.00 11.07
N HIS A 108 -12.42 -1.39 10.84
CA HIS A 108 -13.67 -1.87 11.43
C HIS A 108 -13.97 -3.32 11.01
N LEU A 109 -13.85 -3.63 9.72
CA LEU A 109 -14.06 -5.00 9.21
C LEU A 109 -13.10 -6.02 9.85
N LEU A 110 -11.83 -5.64 10.05
CA LEU A 110 -10.83 -6.48 10.71
C LEU A 110 -11.10 -6.65 12.22
N ASN A 111 -11.63 -5.64 12.89
CA ASN A 111 -11.95 -5.70 14.31
C ASN A 111 -13.19 -6.57 14.58
N GLU A 112 -14.21 -6.45 13.74
CA GLU A 112 -15.43 -7.26 13.78
C GLU A 112 -15.23 -8.71 13.30
N TRP A 113 -14.00 -9.10 12.95
CA TRP A 113 -13.71 -10.41 12.42
C TRP A 113 -13.93 -11.49 13.50
N PRO A 114 -14.82 -12.49 13.26
CA PRO A 114 -15.13 -13.52 14.23
C PRO A 114 -13.88 -14.25 14.73
N ARG A 115 -13.70 -14.30 16.05
CA ARG A 115 -12.66 -15.14 16.65
C ARG A 115 -13.28 -16.51 16.87
N ASP A 116 -12.85 -17.51 16.10
CA ASP A 116 -13.26 -18.89 16.36
C ASP A 116 -12.75 -19.31 17.75
N PRO A 117 -13.64 -19.74 18.68
CA PRO A 117 -13.24 -20.14 20.03
C PRO A 117 -12.62 -21.55 20.06
N LYS A 118 -12.62 -22.27 18.94
CA LYS A 118 -11.99 -23.59 18.85
C LYS A 118 -10.61 -23.45 18.20
N PRO A 119 -9.54 -23.99 18.81
CA PRO A 119 -8.29 -24.18 18.10
C PRO A 119 -8.59 -25.13 16.95
N ALA A 120 -8.74 -24.55 15.76
CA ALA A 120 -8.79 -25.27 14.51
C ALA A 120 -7.49 -26.09 14.45
N ASN A 121 -7.59 -27.41 14.58
CA ASN A 121 -6.54 -28.41 14.37
C ASN A 121 -5.95 -28.38 12.95
N ASN A 122 -6.42 -27.44 12.14
CA ASN A 122 -6.07 -27.11 10.78
C ASN A 122 -5.28 -25.78 10.77
N ASN A 123 -3.97 -25.89 10.61
CA ASN A 123 -2.97 -24.81 10.54
C ASN A 123 -3.36 -23.63 9.60
N HIS A 124 -4.22 -23.90 8.61
CA HIS A 124 -4.68 -22.93 7.61
C HIS A 124 -5.55 -21.79 8.16
N ASN A 125 -6.38 -22.02 9.18
CA ASN A 125 -7.20 -20.93 9.77
C ASN A 125 -6.33 -19.98 10.62
N ASN A 126 -5.25 -20.51 11.21
CA ASN A 126 -4.35 -19.75 12.08
C ASN A 126 -3.52 -18.69 11.30
N ASN A 127 -3.16 -18.98 10.04
CA ASN A 127 -2.40 -18.05 9.21
C ASN A 127 -3.22 -16.80 8.84
N LEU A 128 -4.51 -16.96 8.54
CA LEU A 128 -5.38 -15.84 8.20
C LEU A 128 -5.67 -14.96 9.42
N GLN A 129 -5.85 -15.57 10.60
CA GLN A 129 -6.00 -14.83 11.86
C GLN A 129 -4.73 -14.04 12.21
N SER A 130 -3.56 -14.65 12.07
CA SER A 130 -2.26 -13.96 12.27
C SER A 130 -2.08 -12.79 11.32
N PHE A 131 -2.42 -12.96 10.04
CA PHE A 131 -2.37 -11.89 9.04
C PHE A 131 -3.37 -10.77 9.35
N ARG A 132 -4.60 -11.11 9.76
CA ARG A 132 -5.60 -10.13 10.21
C ARG A 132 -5.06 -9.30 11.38
N ASN A 133 -4.44 -9.93 12.38
CA ASN A 133 -3.86 -9.21 13.52
C ASN A 133 -2.72 -8.28 13.10
N LEU A 134 -1.81 -8.76 12.25
CA LEU A 134 -0.72 -7.95 11.70
C LEU A 134 -1.27 -6.74 10.93
N LEU A 135 -2.22 -6.98 10.02
CA LEU A 135 -2.81 -5.94 9.19
C LEU A 135 -3.58 -4.92 10.03
N ALA A 136 -4.34 -5.37 11.04
CA ALA A 136 -5.04 -4.48 11.96
C ALA A 136 -4.07 -3.58 12.73
N ALA A 137 -2.96 -4.13 13.22
CA ALA A 137 -1.93 -3.34 13.90
C ALA A 137 -1.30 -2.28 12.99
N LEU A 138 -0.92 -2.66 11.77
CA LEU A 138 -0.32 -1.74 10.79
C LEU A 138 -1.27 -0.63 10.37
N LEU A 139 -2.53 -0.96 10.10
CA LEU A 139 -3.53 0.03 9.70
C LEU A 139 -3.89 0.98 10.86
N ALA A 140 -3.92 0.48 12.10
CA ALA A 140 -4.18 1.30 13.27
C ALA A 140 -3.03 2.30 13.51
N GLU A 141 -1.80 1.86 13.33
CA GLU A 141 -0.64 2.75 13.37
C GLU A 141 -0.70 3.80 12.26
N GLN A 142 -1.00 3.38 11.02
CA GLN A 142 -1.14 4.29 9.89
C GLN A 142 -2.22 5.36 10.13
N GLN A 143 -3.36 4.97 10.69
CA GLN A 143 -4.43 5.91 11.06
C GLN A 143 -3.97 6.91 12.12
N ARG A 144 -3.28 6.43 13.16
CA ARG A 144 -2.73 7.29 14.23
C ARG A 144 -1.72 8.30 13.66
N LEU A 145 -0.84 7.86 12.76
CA LEU A 145 0.14 8.73 12.09
C LEU A 145 -0.54 9.76 11.19
N SER A 146 -1.57 9.37 10.45
CA SER A 146 -2.38 10.30 9.64
C SER A 146 -3.01 11.38 10.50
N ASN A 147 -3.67 10.98 11.60
CA ASN A 147 -4.30 11.93 12.51
C ASN A 147 -3.28 12.89 13.14
N SER A 148 -2.09 12.40 13.50
CA SER A 148 -1.01 13.24 14.03
C SER A 148 -0.48 14.24 12.99
N MET A 149 -0.39 13.83 11.72
CA MET A 149 0.02 14.72 10.64
C MET A 149 -1.02 15.83 10.42
N ASP A 150 -2.31 15.49 10.45
CA ASP A 150 -3.40 16.45 10.29
C ASP A 150 -3.40 17.48 11.44
N GLU A 151 -3.19 17.02 12.68
CA GLU A 151 -3.06 17.89 13.85
C GLU A 151 -1.86 18.85 13.73
N SER A 152 -0.69 18.35 13.33
CA SER A 152 0.50 19.18 13.11
C SER A 152 0.28 20.20 11.98
N SER A 153 -0.41 19.81 10.89
CA SER A 153 -0.74 20.72 9.80
C SER A 153 -1.70 21.83 10.26
N HIS A 154 -2.66 21.50 11.13
CA HIS A 154 -3.57 22.48 11.71
C HIS A 154 -2.81 23.50 12.56
N LYS A 155 -1.96 23.03 13.49
CA LYS A 155 -1.14 23.90 14.34
C LYS A 155 -0.25 24.83 13.51
N LEU A 156 0.37 24.31 12.45
CA LEU A 156 1.20 25.12 11.55
C LEU A 156 0.40 26.24 10.87
N LYS A 157 -0.83 25.97 10.44
CA LYS A 157 -1.72 26.98 9.85
C LYS A 157 -2.15 28.04 10.87
N GLU A 158 -2.38 27.65 12.12
CA GLU A 158 -2.71 28.60 13.19
C GLU A 158 -1.53 29.50 13.54
N GLU A 159 -0.33 28.95 13.67
CA GLU A 159 0.89 29.73 13.91
C GLU A 159 1.20 30.67 12.74
N GLN A 160 1.00 30.23 11.49
CA GLN A 160 1.14 31.12 10.32
C GLN A 160 0.17 32.31 10.40
N LYS A 161 -1.10 32.08 10.72
CA LYS A 161 -2.09 33.16 10.87
C LYS A 161 -1.72 34.13 12.00
N ARG A 162 -1.18 33.60 13.10
CA ARG A 162 -0.69 34.43 14.21
C ARG A 162 0.50 35.28 13.76
N ALA A 163 1.46 34.70 13.05
CA ALA A 163 2.60 35.42 12.49
C ALA A 163 2.16 36.53 11.53
N ASP A 164 1.22 36.25 10.62
CA ASP A 164 0.68 37.24 9.68
C ASP A 164 -0.03 38.39 10.41
N THR A 165 -0.80 38.07 11.45
CA THR A 165 -1.48 39.07 12.28
C THR A 165 -0.49 39.98 13.01
N LEU A 166 0.56 39.40 13.59
CA LEU A 166 1.62 40.16 14.25
C LEU A 166 2.39 41.02 13.25
N GLN A 167 2.68 40.49 12.06
CA GLN A 167 3.32 41.25 10.99
C GLN A 167 2.48 42.46 10.58
N HIS A 168 1.16 42.28 10.41
CA HIS A 168 0.26 43.41 10.14
C HIS A 168 0.24 44.46 11.25
N GLN A 169 0.31 44.06 12.52
CA GLN A 169 0.41 45.00 13.64
C GLN A 169 1.74 45.77 13.62
N ILE A 170 2.86 45.08 13.38
CA ILE A 170 4.18 45.70 13.24
C ILE A 170 4.18 46.73 12.10
N ASP A 171 3.63 46.35 10.94
CA ASP A 171 3.55 47.24 9.77
C ASP A 171 2.65 48.45 10.04
N ALA A 172 1.53 48.26 10.75
CA ALA A 172 0.67 49.36 11.18
C ALA A 172 1.41 50.33 12.11
N ILE A 173 2.10 49.82 13.13
CA ILE A 173 2.90 50.64 14.07
C ILE A 173 3.99 51.39 13.31
N LYS A 174 4.75 50.71 12.44
CA LYS A 174 5.80 51.33 11.63
C LYS A 174 5.25 52.44 10.72
N SER A 175 4.06 52.24 10.17
CA SER A 175 3.39 53.27 9.36
C SER A 175 3.01 54.49 10.22
N MET A 176 2.55 54.28 11.45
CA MET A 176 2.24 55.36 12.39
C MET A 176 3.50 56.14 12.76
N GLU A 177 4.60 55.46 13.11
CA GLU A 177 5.88 56.10 13.43
C GLU A 177 6.40 56.95 12.26
N LYS A 178 6.36 56.41 11.03
CA LYS A 178 6.79 57.16 9.84
C LYS A 178 5.97 58.43 9.61
N ASN A 179 4.64 58.36 9.81
CA ASN A 179 3.78 59.54 9.67
C ASN A 179 4.07 60.59 10.75
N LEU A 180 4.42 60.19 11.98
CA LEU A 180 4.75 61.13 13.06
C LEU A 180 6.05 61.89 12.78
N ILE A 181 7.10 61.21 12.28
CA ILE A 181 8.40 61.84 11.96
C ILE A 181 8.29 62.84 10.79
N LEU A 182 7.34 62.64 9.87
CA LEU A 182 7.10 63.56 8.75
C LEU A 182 6.34 64.85 9.15
N ILE A 183 5.82 64.92 10.37
CA ILE A 183 5.03 66.06 10.88
C ILE A 183 5.89 67.03 11.72
N GLU A 184 7.09 66.64 12.16
CA GLU A 184 8.04 67.56 12.80
C GLU A 184 8.87 68.33 11.75
N PRO A 185 8.77 69.69 11.70
CA PRO A 185 9.62 70.55 10.88
C PRO A 185 11.02 70.80 11.49
#